data_AF-A0A1V2LHH8-F1
#
_entry.id   AF-A0A1V2LHH8-F1
#
_cell.length_a   1.000
_cell.length_b   1.000
_cell.length_c   1.000
_cell.angle_alpha   90.00
_cell.angle_beta   90.00
_cell.angle_gamma   90.00
#
_symmetry.space_group_name_H-M   'P 1'
#
loop_
_entity.id
_entity.type
_entity.pdbx_description
1 polymer ?
#
loop_
_entity_poly.entity_id
_entity_poly.type
_entity_poly.pdbx_seq_one_letter_code
_entity_poly.pdbx_strand_id
1 'polypeptide(L)' 'MSIAAPPSLRPPRKYCDITGLPAHYTAPHNQIRYFDSECYQLVKNMPPGVDQQYLSLRGANVILK' A
#
# COMPACT_ATOMS: atom_id res chain seq x y z
N MET A 1 -3.34 24.22 21.59
CA MET A 1 -4.17 24.37 20.37
C MET A 1 -3.26 24.09 19.19
N SER A 2 -3.32 22.88 18.61
CA SER A 2 -2.43 22.50 17.51
C SER A 2 -3.12 22.82 16.20
N ILE A 3 -2.56 23.73 15.40
CA ILE A 3 -3.02 23.98 14.03
C ILE A 3 -2.35 22.90 13.16
N ALA A 4 -3.15 21.99 12.60
CA ALA A 4 -2.61 20.98 11.69
C ALA A 4 -2.34 21.63 10.32
N ALA A 5 -1.25 21.22 9.66
CA ALA A 5 -0.98 21.64 8.31
C ALA A 5 -2.13 21.19 7.36
N PRO A 6 -2.49 22.00 6.36
CA PRO A 6 -3.50 21.61 5.40
C PRO A 6 -3.03 20.39 4.58
N PRO A 7 -3.96 19.51 4.16
CA PRO A 7 -3.62 18.35 3.35
C PRO A 7 -3.11 18.74 1.97
N SER A 8 -2.26 17.89 1.39
CA SER A 8 -1.80 18.07 0.00
C SER A 8 -2.94 17.86 -1.00
N LEU A 9 -3.11 18.79 -1.93
CA LEU A 9 -4.01 18.66 -3.08
C LEU A 9 -3.37 17.95 -4.28
N ARG A 10 -2.04 17.77 -4.27
CA ARG A 10 -1.32 17.11 -5.36
C ARG A 10 -1.58 15.60 -5.31
N PRO A 11 -1.89 14.95 -6.46
CA PRO A 11 -2.04 13.50 -6.50
C PRO A 11 -0.79 12.79 -5.97
N PRO A 12 -0.94 11.86 -5.02
CA PRO A 12 0.20 11.12 -4.48
C PRO A 12 0.74 10.16 -5.53
N ARG A 13 2.08 10.06 -5.61
CA ARG A 13 2.74 9.02 -6.40
C ARG A 13 2.52 7.66 -5.75
N LYS A 14 2.28 6.65 -6.58
CA LYS A 14 2.09 5.26 -6.15
C LYS A 14 3.39 4.50 -6.36
N TYR A 15 3.85 3.86 -5.29
CA TYR A 15 5.03 2.99 -5.30
C TYR A 15 4.60 1.58 -4.87
N CYS A 16 5.37 0.60 -5.31
CA CYS A 16 5.22 -0.81 -4.97
C CYS A 16 5.54 -0.96 -3.49
N ASP A 17 4.66 -1.61 -2.74
CA ASP A 17 4.83 -1.75 -1.29
C ASP A 17 5.95 -2.76 -0.94
N ILE A 18 6.38 -3.59 -1.92
CA ILE A 18 7.43 -4.61 -1.76
C ILE A 18 8.80 -4.09 -2.22
N THR A 19 8.87 -3.53 -3.45
CA THR A 19 10.16 -3.17 -4.08
C THR A 19 10.47 -1.68 -4.06
N GLY A 20 9.49 -0.82 -3.77
CA GLY A 20 9.66 0.64 -3.82
C GLY A 20 9.69 1.25 -5.24
N LEU A 21 9.61 0.43 -6.29
CA LEU A 21 9.50 0.91 -7.67
C LEU A 21 8.15 1.59 -7.94
N PRO A 22 8.01 2.44 -8.98
CA PRO A 22 6.72 3.05 -9.32
C PRO A 22 5.65 1.98 -9.58
N ALA A 23 4.54 1.99 -8.86
CA ALA A 23 3.50 0.98 -9.03
C ALA A 23 2.41 1.46 -9.99
N HIS A 24 2.15 0.66 -11.02
CA HIS A 24 1.07 0.89 -11.97
C HIS A 24 -0.23 0.19 -11.56
N TYR A 25 -0.13 -0.88 -10.76
CA TYR A 25 -1.26 -1.74 -10.45
C TYR A 25 -1.49 -1.89 -8.94
N THR A 26 -2.71 -2.27 -8.58
CA THR A 26 -3.12 -2.53 -7.20
C THR A 26 -3.96 -3.79 -7.19
N ALA A 27 -3.65 -4.70 -6.27
CA ALA A 27 -4.35 -5.97 -6.16
C ALA A 27 -5.74 -5.77 -5.51
N PRO A 28 -6.82 -6.33 -6.08
CA PRO A 28 -8.18 -6.08 -5.60
C PRO A 28 -8.48 -6.77 -4.26
N HIS A 29 -7.81 -7.89 -3.94
CA HIS A 29 -8.08 -8.68 -2.74
C HIS A 29 -7.44 -8.09 -1.47
N ASN A 30 -6.25 -7.51 -1.57
CA ASN A 30 -5.48 -7.03 -0.41
C ASN A 30 -4.98 -5.59 -0.53
N GLN A 31 -5.33 -4.86 -1.59
CA GLN A 31 -4.99 -3.43 -1.78
C GLN A 31 -3.47 -3.12 -1.80
N ILE A 32 -2.64 -4.14 -2.01
CA ILE A 32 -1.19 -3.98 -2.16
C ILE A 32 -0.89 -3.47 -3.57
N ARG A 33 0.03 -2.51 -3.66
CA ARG A 33 0.54 -1.95 -4.92
C ARG A 33 1.74 -2.75 -5.40
N TYR A 34 1.76 -3.09 -6.67
CA TYR A 34 2.82 -3.88 -7.30
C TYR A 34 3.25 -3.30 -8.65
N PHE A 35 4.46 -3.66 -9.08
CA PHE A 35 5.06 -3.17 -10.33
C PHE A 35 4.89 -4.15 -11.50
N ASP A 36 5.24 -5.42 -11.29
CA ASP A 36 5.32 -6.45 -12.32
C ASP A 36 4.55 -7.73 -11.94
N SER A 37 4.59 -8.73 -12.83
CA SER A 37 3.94 -10.02 -12.63
C SER A 37 4.57 -10.85 -11.51
N GLU A 38 5.88 -10.74 -11.29
CA GLU A 38 6.58 -11.48 -10.23
C GLU A 38 6.15 -10.98 -8.85
N CYS A 39 6.11 -9.65 -8.66
CA CYS A 39 5.53 -9.05 -7.46
C CYS A 39 4.08 -9.48 -7.28
N TYR A 40 3.29 -9.54 -8.36
CA TYR A 40 1.90 -9.97 -8.27
C TYR A 40 1.75 -11.41 -7.77
N GLN A 41 2.62 -12.34 -8.19
CA GLN A 41 2.60 -13.72 -7.68
C GLN A 41 2.86 -13.77 -6.17
N LEU A 42 3.81 -12.97 -5.69
CA LEU A 42 4.07 -12.79 -4.26
C LEU A 42 2.86 -12.22 -3.51
N VAL A 43 2.25 -11.17 -4.06
CA VAL A 43 1.06 -10.51 -3.49
C VAL A 43 -0.15 -11.45 -3.47
N LYS A 44 -0.29 -12.34 -4.46
CA LYS A 44 -1.38 -13.32 -4.55
C LYS A 44 -1.22 -14.43 -3.51
N ASN A 45 0.00 -14.89 -3.29
CA ASN A 45 0.30 -16.01 -2.38
C ASN A 45 0.67 -15.55 -0.96
N MET A 46 0.37 -14.30 -0.61
CA MET A 46 0.76 -13.71 0.67
C MET A 46 -0.07 -14.32 1.81
N PRO A 47 0.55 -14.72 2.94
CA PRO A 47 -0.17 -15.20 4.11
C PRO A 47 -1.10 -14.10 4.69
N PRO A 48 -2.25 -14.48 5.26
CA PRO A 48 -3.15 -13.52 5.90
C PRO A 48 -2.42 -12.80 7.05
N GLY A 49 -2.56 -11.47 7.12
CA GLY A 49 -1.95 -10.62 8.14
C GLY A 49 -0.66 -9.94 7.71
N VAL A 50 0.11 -10.54 6.79
CA VAL A 50 1.31 -9.90 6.22
C VAL A 50 0.94 -8.71 5.34
N ASP A 51 -0.21 -8.81 4.66
CA ASP A 51 -0.80 -7.71 3.90
C ASP A 51 -1.05 -6.48 4.77
N GLN A 52 -1.60 -6.66 5.98
CA GLN A 52 -1.83 -5.56 6.91
C GLN A 52 -0.53 -4.95 7.43
N GLN A 53 0.53 -5.75 7.58
CA GLN A 53 1.86 -5.24 7.93
C GLN A 53 2.40 -4.30 6.84
N TYR A 54 2.37 -4.72 5.56
CA TYR A 54 2.77 -3.85 4.45
C TYR A 54 1.88 -2.61 4.31
N LEU A 55 0.56 -2.77 4.48
CA LEU A 55 -0.36 -1.63 4.45
C LEU A 55 -0.11 -0.65 5.60
N SER A 56 0.32 -1.12 6.77
CA SER A 56 0.60 -0.26 7.93
C SER A 56 1.80 0.65 7.72
N LEU A 57 2.82 0.19 6.98
CA LEU A 57 3.97 1.01 6.59
C LEU A 57 3.54 2.21 5.74
N ARG A 58 2.49 2.03 4.93
CA ARG A 58 1.88 3.10 4.12
C ARG A 58 0.82 3.91 4.88
N GLY A 59 0.40 3.47 6.07
CA GLY A 59 -0.73 4.04 6.81
C GLY A 59 -2.09 3.74 6.18
N ALA A 60 -2.21 2.62 5.46
CA ALA A 60 -3.43 2.16 4.79
C ALA A 60 -4.03 0.88 5.40
N ASN A 61 -3.54 0.45 6.57
CA ASN A 61 -4.07 -0.74 7.25
C ASN A 61 -5.41 -0.46 7.92
N VAL A 62 -6.24 -1.50 8.03
CA VAL A 62 -7.51 -1.41 8.74
C VAL A 62 -7.28 -1.78 10.20
N ILE A 63 -7.52 -0.83 11.11
CA ILE A 63 -7.48 -1.06 12.56
C ILE A 63 -8.92 -1.19 13.04
N LEU A 64 -9.34 -2.41 13.36
CA LEU A 64 -10.61 -2.64 14.04
C LEU A 64 -10.45 -2.20 15.50
N LYS A 65 -11.31 -1.30 15.96
CA LYS A 65 -11.38 -0.80 17.34
C LYS A 65 -12.64 -1.30 18.03
#